data_AF-A0A521FRZ9-F1
#
_entry.id   AF-A0A521FRZ9-F1
#
_cell.length_a   1.000
_cell.length_b   1.000
_cell.length_c   1.000
_cell.angle_alpha   90.00
_cell.angle_beta   90.00
_cell.angle_gamma   90.00
#
_symmetry.space_group_name_H-M   'P 1'
#
loop_
_entity.id
_entity.type
_entity.pdbx_description
1 polymer ?
#
loop_
_entity_poly.entity_id
_entity_poly.type
_entity_poly.pdbx_seq_one_letter_code
_entity_poly.pdbx_strand_id
1 'polypeptide(L)'
;MYADMIPFLVGKDILNNGISIPAGNGRTPFLPIKEMAEANAVVLTTPGHENKEYVIATEIAFSAAEIADLLSDITGETIAYHQPEVSSYFVELIQTGAFLQKTSIAF
;
A
#
# COMPACT_ATOMS: atom_id res chain seq x y z
N MET A 1 4.81 -4.30 2.42
CA MET A 1 4.09 -3.00 2.56
C MET A 1 2.92 -3.20 3.52
N TYR A 2 2.48 -2.17 4.24
CA TYR A 2 1.31 -2.29 5.13
C TYR A 2 0.01 -2.39 4.33
N ALA A 3 -0.76 -3.47 4.54
CA ALA A 3 -2.06 -3.65 3.90
C ALA A 3 -3.06 -2.56 4.33
N ASP A 4 -2.94 -2.07 5.57
CA ASP A 4 -3.77 -1.01 6.14
C ASP A 4 -3.66 0.33 5.38
N MET A 5 -2.62 0.51 4.56
CA MET A 5 -2.44 1.70 3.72
C MET A 5 -3.17 1.60 2.37
N ILE A 6 -3.72 0.44 2.00
CA ILE A 6 -4.42 0.26 0.72
C ILE A 6 -5.54 1.30 0.53
N PRO A 7 -6.45 1.57 1.49
CA PRO A 7 -7.50 2.58 1.32
C PRO A 7 -6.96 4.00 1.04
N PHE A 8 -5.78 4.33 1.57
CA PHE A 8 -5.12 5.60 1.26
C PHE A 8 -4.51 5.60 -0.15
N LEU A 9 -3.91 4.48 -0.56
CA LEU A 9 -3.27 4.33 -1.87
C LEU A 9 -4.30 4.31 -3.02
N VAL A 10 -5.45 3.68 -2.83
CA VAL A 10 -6.45 3.50 -3.90
C VAL A 10 -7.42 4.67 -4.03
N GLY A 11 -7.51 5.54 -3.01
CA GLY A 11 -8.39 6.71 -2.99
C GLY A 11 -9.73 6.47 -2.26
N LYS A 12 -10.47 7.56 -2.01
CA LYS A 12 -11.66 7.57 -1.15
C LYS A 12 -12.99 7.24 -1.83
N ASP A 13 -13.04 7.18 -3.17
CA ASP A 13 -14.28 6.98 -3.92
C ASP A 13 -14.08 6.04 -5.12
N ILE A 14 -13.57 4.85 -4.83
CA ILE A 14 -13.20 3.86 -5.85
C ILE A 14 -14.39 3.32 -6.64
N LEU A 15 -15.61 3.38 -6.09
CA LEU A 15 -16.81 2.91 -6.77
C LEU A 15 -17.19 3.82 -7.95
N ASN A 16 -16.97 5.13 -7.81
CA ASN A 16 -17.29 6.09 -8.87
C ASN A 16 -16.06 6.43 -9.74
N ASN A 17 -14.87 6.51 -9.13
CA ASN A 17 -13.68 7.04 -9.79
C ASN A 17 -12.64 5.97 -10.15
N GLY A 18 -12.86 4.72 -9.72
CA GLY A 18 -11.86 3.67 -9.84
C GLY A 18 -10.61 3.91 -9.00
N ILE A 19 -9.56 3.15 -9.29
CA ILE A 19 -8.23 3.28 -8.70
C ILE A 19 -7.34 4.03 -9.70
N SER A 20 -6.77 5.17 -9.31
CA SER A 20 -5.92 6.00 -10.20
C SER A 20 -4.57 6.26 -9.56
N ILE A 21 -3.59 5.38 -9.83
CA ILE A 21 -2.21 5.51 -9.34
C ILE A 21 -1.19 5.08 -10.40
N PRO A 22 -0.04 5.77 -10.51
CA PRO A 22 1.00 5.48 -11.51
C PRO A 22 1.87 4.27 -11.11
N ALA A 23 1.25 3.15 -10.74
CA ALA A 23 1.92 1.97 -10.21
C ALA A 23 2.44 0.99 -11.29
N GLY A 24 2.11 1.22 -12.57
CA GLY A 24 2.53 0.30 -13.64
C GLY A 24 1.96 -1.10 -13.42
N ASN A 25 2.78 -2.09 -13.74
CA ASN A 25 2.57 -3.50 -13.39
C ASN A 25 3.27 -3.87 -12.06
N GLY A 26 3.63 -2.87 -11.25
CA GLY A 26 4.30 -3.09 -9.97
C GLY A 26 3.43 -3.92 -9.04
N ARG A 27 4.03 -4.93 -8.42
CA ARG A 27 3.36 -5.82 -7.47
C ARG A 27 3.92 -5.59 -6.07
N THR A 28 3.03 -5.57 -5.09
CA THR A 28 3.39 -5.28 -3.70
C THR A 28 2.90 -6.40 -2.77
N PRO A 29 3.79 -7.00 -1.95
CA PRO A 29 3.39 -7.91 -0.89
C PRO A 29 2.81 -7.10 0.28
N PHE A 30 1.49 -6.97 0.31
CA PHE A 30 0.77 -6.30 1.38
C PHE A 30 0.56 -7.25 2.55
N LEU A 31 0.93 -6.81 3.75
CA LEU A 31 0.78 -7.57 4.99
C LEU A 31 0.20 -6.63 6.07
N PRO A 32 -0.82 -7.06 6.85
CA PRO A 32 -1.41 -6.22 7.89
C PRO A 32 -0.39 -5.82 8.97
N ILE A 33 -0.47 -4.59 9.47
CA ILE A 33 0.38 -4.09 10.56
C ILE A 33 0.26 -4.98 11.80
N LYS A 34 -0.95 -5.48 12.08
CA LYS A 34 -1.22 -6.35 13.22
C LYS A 34 -0.41 -7.65 13.17
N GLU A 35 -0.32 -8.29 12.01
CA GLU A 35 0.43 -9.54 11.83
C GLU A 35 1.94 -9.30 11.91
N MET A 36 2.43 -8.18 11.36
CA MET A 36 3.82 -7.76 11.55
C MET A 36 4.13 -7.50 13.03
N ALA A 37 3.21 -6.87 13.77
CA ALA A 37 3.37 -6.60 15.19
C ALA A 37 3.40 -7.89 16.02
N GLU A 38 2.58 -8.89 15.68
CA GLU A 38 2.60 -10.21 16.30
C GLU A 38 3.93 -10.93 16.07
N ALA A 39 4.42 -10.96 14.84
CA ALA A 39 5.73 -11.55 14.52
C ALA A 39 6.87 -10.86 15.29
N ASN A 40 6.85 -9.52 15.34
CA ASN A 40 7.83 -8.75 16.12
C ASN A 40 7.72 -9.03 17.62
N ALA A 41 6.50 -9.16 18.17
CA ALA A 41 6.31 -9.48 19.58
C ALA A 41 6.92 -10.83 19.93
N VAL A 42 6.76 -11.85 19.10
CA VAL A 42 7.38 -13.18 19.30
C VAL A 42 8.91 -13.06 19.26
N VAL A 43 9.46 -12.39 18.25
CA VAL A 43 10.92 -12.21 18.11
C VAL A 43 11.53 -11.49 19.30
N LEU A 44 10.84 -10.49 19.86
CA LEU A 44 11.33 -9.67 20.98
C LEU A 44 11.16 -10.34 22.34
N THR A 45 10.20 -11.26 22.50
CA THR A 45 9.83 -11.80 23.82
C THR A 45 10.23 -13.26 24.02
N THR A 46 10.81 -13.90 23.01
CA THR A 46 11.27 -15.29 23.09
C THR A 46 12.77 -15.40 22.78
N PRO A 47 13.49 -16.38 23.36
CA PRO A 47 14.93 -16.54 23.13
C PRO A 47 15.22 -17.20 21.77
N GLY A 48 16.46 -17.07 21.27
CA GLY A 48 16.92 -17.77 20.07
C GLY A 48 16.78 -16.99 18.77
N HIS A 49 16.49 -15.69 18.85
CA HIS A 49 16.43 -14.77 17.72
C HIS A 49 17.66 -13.84 17.59
N GLU A 50 18.67 -14.03 18.44
CA GLU A 50 19.89 -13.23 18.46
C GLU A 50 20.70 -13.39 17.17
N ASN A 51 21.15 -12.27 16.60
CA ASN A 51 21.93 -12.22 15.35
C ASN A 51 21.25 -12.91 14.16
N LYS A 52 19.91 -12.92 14.13
CA LYS A 52 19.12 -13.44 13.02
C LYS A 52 18.41 -12.31 12.28
N GLU A 53 18.26 -12.50 10.98
CA GLU A 53 17.49 -11.64 10.10
C GLU A 53 16.27 -12.40 9.60
N TYR A 54 15.12 -11.71 9.57
CA TYR A 54 13.85 -12.26 9.09
C TYR A 54 13.25 -11.30 8.07
N VAL A 55 12.78 -11.86 6.96
CA VAL A 55 11.91 -11.14 6.03
C VAL A 55 10.47 -11.33 6.50
N ILE A 56 9.87 -10.27 7.04
CA ILE A 56 8.46 -10.27 7.46
C ILE A 56 7.63 -9.71 6.31
N ALA A 57 7.28 -10.59 5.37
CA ALA A 57 6.47 -10.28 4.21
C ALA A 57 5.56 -11.47 3.87
N THR A 58 4.53 -11.21 3.07
CA THR A 58 3.73 -12.26 2.42
C THR A 58 4.42 -12.73 1.15
N GLU A 59 4.26 -14.01 0.80
CA GLU A 59 4.69 -14.60 -0.48
C GLU A 59 3.80 -14.15 -1.66
N ILE A 60 2.63 -13.59 -1.36
CA ILE A 60 1.65 -13.15 -2.36
C ILE A 60 1.75 -11.63 -2.53
N ALA A 61 2.05 -11.19 -3.75
CA ALA A 61 2.09 -9.78 -4.10
C ALA A 61 0.95 -9.45 -5.07
N PHE A 62 0.35 -8.27 -4.92
CA PHE A 62 -0.74 -7.77 -5.77
C PHE A 62 -0.36 -6.49 -6.50
N SER A 63 -0.79 -6.38 -7.75
CA SER A 63 -0.79 -5.14 -8.53
C SER A 63 -2.05 -4.30 -8.25
N ALA A 64 -2.01 -3.02 -8.63
CA ALA A 64 -3.18 -2.15 -8.51
C ALA A 64 -4.37 -2.62 -9.35
N ALA A 65 -4.10 -3.22 -10.51
CA ALA A 65 -5.12 -3.84 -11.36
C ALA A 65 -5.80 -5.02 -10.65
N GLU A 66 -5.03 -5.95 -10.08
CA GLU A 66 -5.60 -7.09 -9.35
C GLU A 66 -6.37 -6.65 -8.09
N ILE A 67 -5.96 -5.57 -7.44
CA ILE A 67 -6.73 -4.99 -6.33
C ILE A 67 -8.07 -4.45 -6.85
N ALA A 68 -8.09 -3.79 -8.00
CA ALA A 68 -9.34 -3.33 -8.62
C ALA A 68 -10.27 -4.49 -8.99
N ASP A 69 -9.71 -5.58 -9.55
CA ASP A 69 -10.45 -6.80 -9.88
C ASP A 69 -11.05 -7.45 -8.62
N LEU A 70 -10.23 -7.65 -7.58
CA LEU A 70 -10.69 -8.21 -6.30
C LEU A 70 -11.80 -7.36 -5.66
N LEU A 71 -11.66 -6.04 -5.68
CA LEU A 71 -12.67 -5.15 -5.15
C LEU A 71 -13.95 -5.19 -6.00
N SER A 72 -13.83 -5.34 -7.32
CA SER A 72 -14.98 -5.49 -8.22
C SER A 72 -15.76 -6.77 -7.91
N ASP A 73 -15.06 -7.89 -7.70
CA ASP A 73 -15.67 -9.16 -7.31
C ASP A 73 -16.40 -9.07 -5.96
N ILE A 74 -15.84 -8.31 -5.02
CA ILE A 74 -16.43 -8.12 -3.68
C ILE A 74 -17.67 -7.21 -3.73
N THR A 75 -17.64 -6.14 -4.53
CA THR A 75 -18.69 -5.12 -4.56
C THR A 75 -19.80 -5.47 -5.55
N GLY A 76 -19.52 -6.29 -6.57
CA GLY A 76 -20.40 -6.55 -7.70
C GLY A 76 -20.43 -5.41 -8.73
N GLU A 77 -19.60 -4.38 -8.56
CA GLU A 77 -19.49 -3.22 -9.46
C GLU A 77 -18.11 -3.20 -10.12
N THR A 78 -18.03 -2.83 -11.39
CA THR A 78 -16.74 -2.74 -12.09
C THR A 78 -15.93 -1.54 -11.58
N ILE A 79 -14.79 -1.80 -10.94
CA ILE A 79 -13.83 -0.79 -10.50
C ILE A 79 -12.68 -0.74 -11.50
N ALA A 80 -12.57 0.37 -12.23
CA ALA A 80 -11.52 0.54 -13.22
C ALA A 80 -10.16 0.86 -12.57
N TYR A 81 -9.07 0.40 -13.19
CA TYR A 81 -7.71 0.85 -12.87
C TYR A 81 -7.19 1.81 -13.95
N HIS A 82 -6.71 2.96 -13.52
CA HIS A 82 -6.15 4.03 -14.35
C HIS A 82 -4.69 4.30 -14.00
N GLN A 83 -3.87 4.54 -15.02
CA GLN A 83 -2.46 4.88 -14.90
C GLN A 83 -2.26 6.35 -15.27
N PRO A 84 -2.40 7.28 -14.31
CA PRO A 84 -2.12 8.68 -14.59
C PRO A 84 -0.64 8.90 -14.87
N GLU A 85 -0.33 9.99 -15.57
CA GLU A 85 1.05 10.48 -15.65
C GLU A 85 1.56 10.82 -14.25
N VAL A 86 2.80 10.41 -13.96
CA VAL A 86 3.44 10.60 -12.65
C VAL A 86 3.41 12.08 -12.22
N SER A 87 3.64 12.99 -13.16
CA SER A 87 3.62 14.44 -12.92
C SER A 87 2.26 14.95 -12.48
N SER A 88 1.18 14.52 -13.15
CA SER A 88 -0.20 14.86 -12.80
C SER A 88 -0.59 14.33 -11.42
N TYR A 89 -0.21 13.08 -11.13
CA TYR A 89 -0.44 12.48 -9.81
C TYR A 89 0.28 13.24 -8.69
N PHE A 90 1.52 13.69 -8.90
CA PHE A 90 2.23 14.52 -7.92
C PHE A 90 1.54 15.87 -7.68
N VAL A 91 1.04 16.52 -8.72
CA VAL A 91 0.29 17.78 -8.58
C VAL A 91 -0.96 17.57 -7.73
N GLU A 92 -1.69 16.48 -7.95
CA GLU A 92 -2.87 16.11 -7.17
C GLU A 92 -2.52 15.87 -5.69
N LEU A 93 -1.46 15.12 -5.40
CA LEU A 93 -1.01 14.88 -4.03
C LEU A 93 -0.65 16.19 -3.31
N ILE A 94 -0.01 17.15 -4.01
CA ILE A 94 0.31 18.46 -3.43
C ILE A 94 -0.97 19.25 -3.15
N GLN A 95 -1.91 19.29 -4.08
CA GLN A 95 -3.18 20.03 -3.94
C GLN A 95 -4.05 19.47 -2.82
N THR A 96 -4.09 18.16 -2.65
CA THR A 96 -4.85 17.47 -1.60
C THR A 96 -4.15 17.51 -0.24
N GLY A 97 -2.91 18.02 -0.17
CA GLY A 97 -2.08 18.02 1.03
C GLY A 97 -1.56 16.63 1.44
N ALA A 98 -1.77 15.61 0.60
CA ALA A 98 -1.27 14.26 0.79
C ALA A 98 0.24 14.15 0.48
N PHE A 99 0.81 15.11 -0.25
CA PHE A 99 2.24 15.24 -0.44
C PHE A 99 2.89 15.95 0.75
N LEU A 100 3.48 15.18 1.66
CA LEU A 100 4.32 15.74 2.72
C LEU A 100 5.72 16.05 2.18
N GLN A 101 6.00 17.31 1.89
CA GLN A 101 7.36 17.85 1.98
C GLN A 101 7.42 18.82 3.16
N LYS A 102 7.92 18.34 4.31
CA LYS A 102 8.60 19.13 5.33
C LYS A 102 9.22 18.19 6.36
N THR A 103 10.52 17.93 6.23
CA THR A 103 11.43 18.19 7.34
C THR A 103 12.76 18.64 6.78
N SER A 104 13.03 19.94 6.93
CA SER A 104 14.39 20.42 7.14
C SER A 104 14.91 19.69 8.36
N ILE A 105 15.73 18.67 8.17
CA ILE A 105 16.67 18.24 9.21
C ILE A 105 18.03 18.55 8.63
N ALA A 106 18.51 19.75 8.98
CA ALA A 106 19.94 19.99 9.02
C ALA A 106 20.54 18.97 10.00
N PHE A 107 21.47 18.16 9.49
CA PHE A 107 22.56 17.62 10.28
C PHE A 107 23.85 18.26 9.75
#